data_AF-A0A6Y6LKJ4-F1
#
_entry.id   AF-A0A6Y6LKJ4-F1
#
_cell.length_a   1.000
_cell.length_b   1.000
_cell.length_c   1.000
_cell.angle_alpha   90.00
_cell.angle_beta   90.00
_cell.angle_gamma   90.00
#
_symmetry.space_group_name_H-M   'P 1'
#
loop_
_entity.id
_entity.type
_entity.pdbx_description
1 polymer ?
#
loop_
_entity_poly.entity_id
_entity_poly.type
_entity_poly.pdbx_seq_one_letter_code
_entity_poly.pdbx_strand_id
1 'polypeptide(L)'
;VENLNKSGGDLPDIKTMNEKELQDYLHNMGQKERRELTARLRLVKPKRKTVYKQNISEQQRLQLEAELTARGFEGSASEIDLLLRGGSIPSGAGLRIFYRNHRLQEDDKWRQ
;
A
#
# COMPACT_ATOMS: atom_id res chain seq x y z
N VAL A 1 33.43 -21.85 6.89
CA VAL A 1 33.52 -21.34 5.51
C VAL A 1 32.83 -19.98 5.44
N GLU A 2 33.59 -18.92 5.67
CA GLU A 2 33.09 -17.54 5.63
C GLU A 2 32.99 -17.09 4.17
N ASN A 3 31.78 -16.82 3.70
CA ASN A 3 31.54 -16.31 2.35
C ASN A 3 31.92 -14.83 2.28
N LEU A 4 33.19 -14.59 1.97
CA LEU A 4 33.76 -13.28 1.69
C LEU A 4 33.39 -12.86 0.25
N ASN A 5 32.17 -12.38 0.04
CA ASN A 5 31.77 -11.74 -1.22
C ASN A 5 32.46 -10.37 -1.35
N LYS A 6 33.74 -10.38 -1.71
CA LYS A 6 34.46 -9.20 -2.19
C LYS A 6 33.93 -8.82 -3.57
N SER A 7 32.91 -7.98 -3.63
CA SER A 7 32.58 -7.23 -4.86
C SER A 7 33.18 -5.83 -4.70
N GLY A 8 34.48 -5.74 -4.94
CA GLY A 8 35.24 -4.48 -4.92
C GLY A 8 35.03 -3.71 -6.22
N GLY A 9 34.10 -2.77 -6.18
CA GLY A 9 34.16 -1.54 -6.97
C GLY A 9 34.11 -0.40 -5.96
N ASP A 10 35.08 0.51 -6.03
CA ASP A 10 35.12 1.71 -5.20
C ASP A 10 33.78 2.43 -5.35
N LEU A 11 32.96 2.44 -4.28
CA LEU A 11 31.67 3.10 -4.31
C LEU A 11 31.95 4.61 -4.28
N PRO A 12 31.61 5.36 -5.34
CA PRO A 12 31.80 6.80 -5.29
C PRO A 12 30.98 7.36 -4.12
N ASP A 13 31.51 8.37 -3.45
CA ASP A 13 30.79 9.07 -2.39
C ASP A 13 29.68 9.92 -3.01
N ILE A 14 28.54 9.30 -3.29
CA ILE A 14 27.38 9.91 -3.94
C ILE A 14 26.88 11.14 -3.15
N LYS A 15 27.16 11.23 -1.84
CA LYS A 15 26.71 12.35 -1.00
C LYS A 15 27.45 13.65 -1.27
N THR A 16 28.64 13.60 -1.84
CA THR A 16 29.46 14.79 -2.13
C THR A 16 29.38 15.24 -3.59
N MET A 17 28.79 14.42 -4.48
CA MET A 17 28.69 14.72 -5.92
C MET A 17 27.59 15.75 -6.21
N ASN A 18 27.84 16.62 -7.19
CA ASN A 18 26.84 17.55 -7.71
C ASN A 18 25.87 16.82 -8.68
N GLU A 19 24.69 17.40 -8.92
CA GLU A 19 23.62 16.79 -9.74
C GLU A 19 24.10 16.38 -11.15
N LYS A 20 24.94 17.23 -11.78
CA LYS A 20 25.51 16.95 -13.11
C LYS A 20 26.48 15.76 -13.09
N GLU A 21 27.30 15.66 -12.05
CA GLU A 21 28.28 14.58 -11.91
C GLU A 21 27.59 13.25 -11.62
N LEU A 22 26.52 13.29 -10.81
CA LEU A 22 25.68 12.14 -10.55
C LEU A 22 24.99 11.67 -11.84
N GLN A 23 24.46 12.59 -12.64
CA GLN A 23 23.79 12.26 -13.88
C GLN A 23 24.76 11.61 -14.88
N ASP A 24 25.96 12.16 -15.03
CA ASP A 24 27.00 11.61 -15.89
C ASP A 24 27.47 10.23 -15.41
N TYR A 25 27.69 10.05 -14.11
CA TYR A 25 28.01 8.75 -13.51
C TYR A 25 26.92 7.69 -13.78
N LEU A 26 25.64 8.04 -13.61
CA LEU A 26 24.53 7.13 -13.88
C LEU A 26 24.39 6.77 -15.37
N HIS A 27 24.78 7.68 -16.27
CA HIS A 27 24.73 7.51 -17.72
C HIS A 27 25.90 6.68 -18.25
N ASN A 28 27.09 6.85 -17.66
CA ASN A 28 28.30 6.09 -17.99
C ASN A 28 28.33 4.69 -17.34
N MET A 29 27.40 4.42 -16.42
CA MET A 29 27.33 3.14 -15.71
C MET A 29 27.00 1.96 -16.64
N GLY A 30 27.76 0.86 -16.53
CA GLY A 30 27.55 -0.33 -17.34
C GLY A 30 26.23 -1.05 -17.05
N GLN A 31 25.76 -1.89 -17.98
CA GLN A 31 24.49 -2.62 -17.82
C GLN A 31 24.47 -3.51 -16.56
N LYS A 32 25.62 -4.10 -16.18
CA LYS A 32 25.78 -4.92 -14.98
C LYS A 32 25.59 -4.10 -13.70
N GLU A 33 26.23 -2.94 -13.64
CA GLU A 33 26.20 -2.03 -12.49
C GLU A 33 24.80 -1.43 -12.30
N ARG A 34 24.12 -1.05 -13.40
CA ARG A 34 22.73 -0.56 -13.35
C ARG A 34 21.77 -1.63 -12.81
N ARG A 35 21.97 -2.90 -13.17
CA ARG A 35 21.17 -4.03 -12.65
C ARG A 35 21.40 -4.23 -11.15
N GLU A 36 22.66 -4.18 -10.71
CA GLU A 36 23.02 -4.30 -9.30
C GLU A 36 22.48 -3.13 -8.47
N LEU A 37 22.62 -1.90 -8.96
CA LEU A 37 22.04 -0.70 -8.35
C LEU A 37 20.51 -0.83 -8.23
N THR A 38 19.85 -1.30 -9.28
CA THR A 38 18.39 -1.51 -9.25
C THR A 38 17.98 -2.58 -8.23
N ALA A 39 18.76 -3.66 -8.11
CA ALA A 39 18.53 -4.71 -7.11
C ALA A 39 18.66 -4.18 -5.68
N ARG A 40 19.72 -3.39 -5.41
CA ARG A 40 19.92 -2.71 -4.12
C ARG A 40 18.80 -1.72 -3.81
N LEU A 41 18.36 -0.93 -4.81
CA LEU A 41 17.23 -0.02 -4.66
C LEU A 41 15.92 -0.76 -4.33
N ARG A 42 15.69 -1.95 -4.88
CA ARG A 42 14.51 -2.76 -4.55
C ARG A 42 14.51 -3.28 -3.11
N LEU A 43 15.69 -3.48 -2.52
CA LEU A 43 15.81 -3.89 -1.12
C LEU A 43 15.50 -2.73 -0.15
N VAL A 44 15.93 -1.51 -0.49
CA VAL A 44 15.73 -0.33 0.36
C VAL A 44 14.42 0.40 0.11
N LYS A 45 13.81 0.24 -1.08
CA LYS A 45 12.47 0.78 -1.33
C LYS A 45 11.46 -0.01 -0.52
N PRO A 46 10.73 0.62 0.43
CA PRO A 46 9.71 -0.08 1.18
C PRO A 46 8.72 -0.69 0.20
N LYS A 47 8.40 -1.99 0.39
CA LYS A 47 7.36 -2.65 -0.41
C LYS A 47 6.09 -1.80 -0.24
N ARG A 48 5.64 -1.19 -1.33
CA ARG A 48 4.32 -0.55 -1.36
C ARG A 48 3.32 -1.65 -1.04
N LYS A 49 2.81 -1.68 0.19
CA LYS A 49 1.64 -2.49 0.50
C LYS A 49 0.54 -1.93 -0.39
N THR A 50 0.12 -2.72 -1.39
CA THR A 50 -1.17 -2.49 -2.03
C THR A 50 -2.18 -2.60 -0.91
N VAL A 51 -2.66 -1.46 -0.40
CA VAL A 51 -3.74 -1.44 0.57
C VAL A 51 -4.90 -2.11 -0.16
N TYR A 52 -5.24 -3.33 0.25
CA TYR A 52 -6.37 -4.07 -0.31
C TYR A 52 -7.56 -3.11 -0.34
N LYS A 53 -8.10 -2.84 -1.53
CA LYS A 53 -9.28 -2.00 -1.72
C LYS A 53 -10.17 -2.70 -2.73
N GLN A 54 -11.39 -3.02 -2.30
CA GLN A 54 -12.40 -3.58 -3.18
C GLN A 54 -12.74 -2.55 -4.26
N ASN A 55 -12.56 -2.91 -5.53
CA ASN A 55 -13.05 -2.11 -6.65
C ASN A 55 -14.55 -2.38 -6.79
N ILE A 56 -15.35 -1.33 -6.68
CA ILE A 56 -16.79 -1.38 -6.84
C ILE A 56 -17.22 -0.39 -7.92
N SER A 57 -18.31 -0.71 -8.62
CA SER A 57 -18.97 0.21 -9.55
C SER A 57 -19.53 1.42 -8.81
N GLU A 58 -19.73 2.53 -9.52
CA GLU A 58 -20.44 3.70 -8.99
C GLU A 58 -21.84 3.34 -8.46
N GLN A 59 -22.55 2.45 -9.16
CA GLN A 59 -23.86 1.96 -8.71
C GLN A 59 -23.79 1.22 -7.36
N GLN A 60 -22.76 0.40 -7.18
CA GLN A 60 -22.54 -0.32 -5.92
C GLN A 60 -22.15 0.63 -4.78
N ARG A 61 -21.47 1.73 -5.11
CA ARG A 61 -21.11 2.77 -4.16
C ARG A 61 -22.36 3.49 -3.66
N LEU A 62 -23.25 3.87 -4.58
CA LEU A 62 -24.54 4.50 -4.23
C LEU A 62 -25.42 3.56 -3.40
N GLN A 63 -25.43 2.25 -3.72
CA GLN A 63 -26.14 1.27 -2.91
C GLN A 63 -25.55 1.17 -1.49
N LEU A 64 -24.22 1.13 -1.37
CA LEU A 64 -23.54 1.08 -0.08
C LEU A 64 -23.84 2.32 0.77
N GLU A 65 -23.82 3.51 0.16
CA GLU A 65 -24.19 4.77 0.81
C GLU A 65 -25.64 4.73 1.30
N ALA A 66 -26.58 4.30 0.45
CA ALA A 66 -27.97 4.15 0.84
C ALA A 66 -28.19 3.14 1.99
N GLU A 67 -27.46 2.01 1.98
CA GLU A 67 -27.50 1.04 3.08
C GLU A 67 -26.94 1.61 4.39
N LEU A 68 -25.90 2.45 4.33
CA LEU A 68 -25.35 3.14 5.51
C LEU A 68 -26.35 4.15 6.07
N THR A 69 -26.91 5.01 5.21
CA THR A 69 -27.88 6.04 5.62
C THR A 69 -29.15 5.41 6.19
N ALA A 70 -29.64 4.30 5.60
CA ALA A 70 -30.79 3.57 6.12
C ALA A 70 -30.59 2.98 7.52
N ARG A 71 -29.34 2.71 7.91
CA ARG A 71 -28.96 2.23 9.25
C ARG A 71 -28.58 3.37 10.21
N GLY A 72 -28.68 4.63 9.77
CA GLY A 72 -28.38 5.80 10.60
C GLY A 72 -26.91 6.21 10.64
N PHE A 73 -26.08 5.73 9.71
CA PHE A 73 -24.70 6.20 9.54
C PHE A 73 -24.65 7.38 8.56
N GLU A 74 -23.58 8.18 8.62
CA GLU A 74 -23.41 9.33 7.73
C GLU A 74 -23.21 8.93 6.25
N GLY A 75 -22.71 7.71 6.00
CA GLY A 75 -22.43 7.28 4.62
C GLY A 75 -21.26 8.05 4.01
N SER A 76 -20.38 8.59 4.84
CA SER A 76 -19.29 9.47 4.41
C SER A 76 -18.30 8.74 3.49
N ALA A 77 -17.61 9.50 2.64
CA ALA A 77 -16.59 8.92 1.75
C ALA A 77 -15.49 8.17 2.53
N SER A 78 -15.18 8.62 3.75
CA SER A 78 -14.22 7.97 4.65
C SER A 78 -14.73 6.63 5.18
N GLU A 79 -16.00 6.54 5.58
CA GLU A 79 -16.63 5.30 6.02
C GLU A 79 -16.72 4.27 4.91
N ILE A 80 -17.15 4.70 3.71
CA ILE A 80 -17.18 3.86 2.52
C ILE A 80 -15.77 3.35 2.18
N ASP A 81 -14.78 4.24 2.16
CA ASP A 81 -13.41 3.86 1.85
C ASP A 81 -12.80 2.93 2.91
N LEU A 82 -13.09 3.15 4.20
CA LEU A 82 -12.71 2.27 5.29
C LEU A 82 -13.27 0.86 5.07
N LEU A 83 -14.56 0.74 4.72
CA LEU A 83 -15.21 -0.55 4.46
C LEU A 83 -14.62 -1.26 3.23
N LEU A 84 -14.35 -0.52 2.15
CA LEU A 84 -13.72 -1.07 0.94
C LEU A 84 -12.29 -1.55 1.20
N ARG A 85 -11.61 -0.98 2.19
CA ARG A 85 -10.28 -1.41 2.64
C ARG A 85 -10.30 -2.59 3.63
N GLY A 86 -11.48 -3.14 3.91
CA GLY A 86 -11.67 -4.23 4.86
C GLY A 86 -11.76 -3.78 6.32
N GLY A 87 -11.88 -2.48 6.55
CA GLY A 87 -12.20 -1.91 7.85
C GLY A 87 -13.65 -2.16 8.26
N SER A 88 -14.02 -1.65 9.45
CA SER A 88 -15.35 -1.83 10.02
C SER A 88 -15.78 -0.66 10.86
N ILE A 89 -17.08 -0.40 10.85
CA ILE A 89 -17.71 0.70 11.59
C ILE A 89 -18.41 0.11 12.83
N PRO A 90 -18.22 0.66 14.03
CA PRO A 90 -18.94 0.20 15.22
C PRO A 90 -20.42 0.59 15.11
N SER A 91 -21.31 -0.41 15.21
CA SER A 91 -22.78 -0.23 15.18
C SER A 91 -23.38 0.00 16.57
N GLY A 92 -22.61 -0.31 17.62
CA GLY A 92 -23.05 -0.30 19.01
C GLY A 92 -23.28 -1.72 19.55
N ALA A 93 -23.48 -1.87 20.86
CA ALA A 93 -23.69 -3.17 21.54
C ALA A 93 -22.61 -4.24 21.28
N GLY A 94 -21.41 -3.85 20.85
CA GLY A 94 -20.33 -4.76 20.46
C GLY A 94 -20.37 -5.22 18.99
N LEU A 95 -21.40 -4.85 18.24
CA LEU A 95 -21.55 -5.18 16.82
C LEU A 95 -20.74 -4.24 15.94
N ARG A 96 -20.28 -4.77 14.82
CA ARG A 96 -19.51 -4.04 13.82
C ARG A 96 -20.05 -4.31 12.44
N ILE A 97 -20.05 -3.29 11.59
CA ILE A 97 -20.48 -3.37 10.20
C ILE A 97 -19.27 -3.51 9.28
N PHE A 98 -19.38 -4.40 8.30
CA PHE A 98 -18.36 -4.72 7.31
C PHE A 98 -18.98 -4.78 5.92
N TYR A 99 -18.19 -4.47 4.88
CA TYR A 99 -18.63 -4.64 3.51
C TYR A 99 -18.03 -5.89 2.88
N ARG A 100 -18.89 -6.87 2.57
CA ARG A 100 -18.49 -8.16 1.99
C ARG A 100 -19.56 -8.68 1.05
N ASN A 101 -19.14 -9.29 -0.06
CA ASN A 101 -20.04 -9.81 -1.09
C ASN A 101 -21.02 -8.75 -1.60
N HIS A 102 -20.52 -7.53 -1.79
CA HIS A 102 -21.28 -6.36 -2.26
C HIS A 102 -22.42 -5.88 -1.36
N ARG A 103 -22.44 -6.23 -0.06
CA ARG A 103 -23.46 -5.80 0.91
C ARG A 103 -22.87 -5.50 2.28
N LEU A 104 -23.57 -4.68 3.08
CA LEU A 104 -23.24 -4.47 4.49
C LEU A 104 -23.66 -5.67 5.35
N GLN A 105 -22.71 -6.24 6.07
CA GLN A 105 -22.92 -7.28 7.08
C GLN A 105 -22.64 -6.70 8.45
N GLU A 106 -23.38 -7.17 9.46
CA GLU A 106 -23.21 -6.75 10.85
C GLU A 106 -22.96 -7.98 11.71
N ASP A 107 -21.85 -7.98 12.44
CA ASP A 107 -21.41 -9.14 13.22
C ASP A 107 -20.49 -8.71 14.37
N ASP A 108 -20.43 -9.52 15.42
CA ASP A 108 -19.43 -9.41 16.48
C ASP A 108 -18.27 -10.35 16.18
N LYS A 109 -17.41 -9.91 15.24
CA LYS A 109 -16.20 -10.66 14.87
C LYS A 109 -15.19 -10.81 16.02
N TRP A 110 -15.42 -10.21 17.18
CA TRP A 110 -14.48 -10.19 18.31
C TRP A 110 -14.91 -11.06 19.49
N ARG A 111 -15.99 -11.83 19.35
CA ARG A 111 -16.42 -12.85 20.32
C ARG A 111 -15.92 -14.28 20.04
N GLN A 112 -14.99 -14.47 19.11
CA GLN A 112 -14.38 -15.78 18.82
C GLN A 112 -13.02 -15.94 19.48
#